data_AF-A0A936JUP2-F1
#
_entry.id   AF-A0A936JUP2-F1
#
_cell.length_a   1.000
_cell.length_b   1.000
_cell.length_c   1.000
_cell.angle_alpha   90.00
_cell.angle_beta   90.00
_cell.angle_gamma   90.00
#
_symmetry.space_group_name_H-M   'P 1'
#
loop_
_entity.id
_entity.type
_entity.pdbx_description
1 polymer ?
#
loop_
_entity_poly.entity_id
_entity_poly.type
_entity_poly.pdbx_seq_one_letter_code
_entity_poly.pdbx_strand_id
1 'polypeptide(L)'
;MSVLWWRPFEFDALNLMVDAVSLSWPVQTWYRRMIERAPREQVEHLRELTKRPLDIDALLRLPENTFGHRYAKFFKEHYIAAGGHVMAAPGLVETFERDWVTQRFFKIHDILHALCGFGIDVPGEMGLQVFNMMNLREPYGIASVAATPYMMLRYGQPVKMIKEMVRGFELSGKAYNLFFAPFEEMWELDFDEVRMRLGLHERNVAH
;
A
#
# COMPACT_ATOMS: atom_id res chain seq x y z
N MET A 1 -24.24 -20.32 17.38
CA MET A 1 -23.01 -21.01 16.95
C MET A 1 -22.13 -19.95 16.30
N SER A 2 -21.11 -19.49 17.03
CA SER A 2 -20.20 -18.44 16.60
C SER A 2 -19.45 -18.88 15.35
N VAL A 3 -19.75 -18.24 14.22
CA VAL A 3 -18.94 -18.35 13.01
C VAL A 3 -17.57 -17.76 13.36
N LEU A 4 -16.56 -18.62 13.38
CA LEU A 4 -15.16 -18.28 13.58
C LEU A 4 -14.73 -17.47 12.34
N TRP A 5 -14.88 -16.15 12.37
CA TRP A 5 -14.41 -15.29 11.30
C TRP A 5 -12.88 -15.37 11.24
N TRP A 6 -12.39 -16.03 10.20
CA TRP A 6 -10.96 -16.11 9.90
C TRP A 6 -10.46 -14.70 9.51
N ARG A 7 -9.80 -14.01 10.44
CA ARG A 7 -9.02 -12.79 10.18
C ARG A 7 -7.54 -13.17 10.12
N PRO A 8 -6.96 -13.40 8.93
CA PRO A 8 -5.57 -13.85 8.80
C PRO A 8 -4.55 -12.77 9.16
N PHE A 9 -4.98 -11.52 9.34
CA PHE A 9 -4.17 -10.41 9.83
C PHE A 9 -4.99 -9.68 10.90
N GLU A 10 -4.48 -9.57 12.12
CA GLU A 10 -5.09 -8.73 13.16
C GLU A 10 -4.79 -7.24 12.87
N PHE A 11 -5.42 -6.70 11.82
CA PHE A 11 -5.27 -5.30 11.42
C PHE A 11 -5.59 -4.33 12.57
N ASP A 12 -6.46 -4.71 13.50
CA ASP A 12 -6.79 -3.89 14.67
C ASP A 12 -5.56 -3.65 15.58
N ALA A 13 -4.75 -4.68 15.82
CA ALA A 13 -3.53 -4.56 16.62
C ALA A 13 -2.46 -3.74 15.88
N LEU A 14 -2.34 -3.92 14.56
CA LEU A 14 -1.46 -3.12 13.73
C LEU A 14 -1.87 -1.64 13.73
N ASN A 15 -3.17 -1.34 13.58
CA ASN A 15 -3.69 0.02 13.59
C ASN A 15 -3.45 0.70 14.94
N LEU A 16 -3.64 0.00 16.06
CA LEU A 16 -3.31 0.51 17.40
C LEU A 16 -1.81 0.79 17.56
N MET A 17 -0.96 -0.12 17.06
CA MET A 17 0.48 0.07 17.10
C MET A 17 0.90 1.29 16.26
N VAL A 18 0.34 1.42 15.05
CA VAL A 18 0.59 2.56 14.16
C VAL A 18 0.14 3.86 14.82
N ASP A 19 -1.07 3.94 15.37
CA ASP A 19 -1.56 5.14 16.05
C ASP A 19 -0.63 5.55 17.21
N ALA A 20 -0.24 4.58 18.05
CA ALA A 20 0.63 4.81 19.19
C ALA A 20 2.03 5.34 18.81
N VAL A 21 2.58 4.94 17.66
CA VAL A 21 3.96 5.28 17.28
C VAL A 21 4.08 6.32 16.16
N SER A 22 3.02 6.57 15.39
CA SER A 22 3.06 7.47 14.21
C SER A 22 3.57 8.86 14.58
N LEU A 23 3.08 9.41 15.70
CA LEU A 23 3.44 10.76 16.16
C LEU A 23 4.71 10.80 17.01
N SER A 24 5.38 9.66 17.20
CA SER A 24 6.63 9.59 17.95
C SER A 24 7.77 10.30 17.22
N TRP A 25 8.73 10.86 17.98
CA TRP A 25 9.88 11.57 17.41
C TRP A 25 10.69 10.74 16.40
N PRO A 26 10.96 9.44 16.60
CA PRO A 26 11.68 8.62 15.62
C PRO A 26 10.96 8.52 14.28
N VAL A 27 9.65 8.21 14.29
CA VAL A 27 8.84 8.05 13.07
C VAL A 27 8.72 9.39 12.33
N GLN A 28 8.41 10.46 13.05
CA GLN A 28 8.31 11.80 12.47
C GLN A 28 9.65 12.29 11.89
N THR A 29 10.77 11.95 12.52
CA THR A 29 12.11 12.25 11.98
C THR A 29 12.39 11.45 10.72
N TRP A 30 11.96 10.20 10.67
CA TRP A 30 12.05 9.36 9.48
C TRP A 30 11.26 9.96 8.32
N TYR A 31 9.99 10.30 8.54
CA TYR A 31 9.12 10.90 7.52
C TYR A 31 9.66 12.23 7.00
N ARG A 32 10.18 13.10 7.87
CA ARG A 32 10.86 14.32 7.42
C ARG A 32 12.02 14.00 6.48
N ARG A 33 12.87 13.02 6.81
CA ARG A 33 14.00 12.61 5.95
C ARG A 33 13.56 11.99 4.63
N MET A 34 12.41 11.32 4.59
CA MET A 34 11.88 10.76 3.35
C MET A 34 11.54 11.85 2.33
N ILE A 35 10.97 12.96 2.81
CA ILE A 35 10.50 14.06 1.96
C ILE A 35 11.49 15.23 1.85
N GLU A 36 12.56 15.26 2.66
CA GLU A 36 13.48 16.41 2.77
C GLU A 36 14.12 16.83 1.45
N ARG A 37 14.32 15.89 0.52
CA ARG A 37 14.97 16.12 -0.77
C ARG A 37 14.00 16.43 -1.90
N ALA A 38 12.70 16.26 -1.67
CA ALA A 38 11.68 16.54 -2.69
C ALA A 38 11.42 18.06 -2.78
N PRO A 39 11.15 18.59 -3.99
CA PRO A 39 10.72 19.98 -4.14
C PRO A 39 9.49 20.28 -3.27
N ARG A 40 9.50 21.43 -2.59
CA ARG A 40 8.40 21.84 -1.69
C ARG A 40 7.05 21.85 -2.40
N GLU A 41 7.00 22.32 -3.64
CA GLU A 41 5.79 22.33 -4.46
C GLU A 41 5.23 20.92 -4.69
N GLN A 42 6.10 19.94 -4.97
CA GLN A 42 5.70 18.55 -5.12
C GLN A 42 5.12 18.00 -3.81
N VAL A 43 5.75 18.28 -2.67
CA VAL A 43 5.28 17.83 -1.36
C VAL A 43 3.90 18.41 -1.03
N GLU A 44 3.69 19.71 -1.23
CA GLU A 44 2.39 20.33 -0.98
C GLU A 44 1.31 19.85 -1.94
N HIS A 45 1.65 19.66 -3.22
CA HIS A 45 0.74 19.09 -4.20
C HIS A 45 0.27 17.68 -3.79
N LEU A 46 1.20 16.80 -3.40
CA LEU A 46 0.86 15.45 -2.94
C LEU A 46 0.07 15.45 -1.63
N ARG A 47 0.34 16.40 -0.72
CA ARG A 47 -0.46 16.60 0.49
C ARG A 47 -1.92 16.90 0.14
N GLU A 48 -2.16 17.79 -0.81
CA GLU A 48 -3.52 18.12 -1.26
C GLU A 48 -4.21 16.96 -1.99
N LEU A 49 -3.48 16.22 -2.83
CA LEU A 49 -4.01 15.00 -3.47
C LEU A 49 -4.41 13.95 -2.43
N THR A 50 -3.59 13.77 -1.40
CA THR A 50 -3.83 12.75 -0.35
C THR A 50 -5.17 12.99 0.36
N LYS A 51 -5.55 14.25 0.60
CA LYS A 51 -6.83 14.64 1.21
C LYS A 51 -8.06 14.38 0.34
N ARG A 52 -7.90 14.21 -0.98
CA ARG A 52 -9.04 14.00 -1.88
C ARG A 52 -9.75 12.68 -1.52
N PRO A 53 -11.08 12.70 -1.32
CA PRO A 53 -11.84 11.50 -1.04
C PRO A 53 -11.78 10.54 -2.22
N LEU A 54 -11.88 9.24 -1.93
CA LEU A 54 -11.86 8.19 -2.91
C LEU A 54 -13.28 7.63 -3.08
N ASP A 55 -13.88 7.87 -4.23
CA ASP A 55 -15.21 7.36 -4.56
C ASP A 55 -15.08 6.07 -5.40
N ILE A 56 -15.11 4.93 -4.71
CA ILE A 56 -14.97 3.60 -5.32
C ILE A 56 -16.09 3.36 -6.34
N ASP A 57 -17.31 3.81 -6.07
CA ASP A 57 -18.44 3.61 -6.98
C ASP A 57 -18.32 4.46 -8.24
N ALA A 58 -17.77 5.68 -8.14
CA ALA A 58 -17.45 6.49 -9.31
C ALA A 58 -16.33 5.86 -10.14
N LEU A 59 -15.27 5.36 -9.49
CA LEU A 59 -14.16 4.69 -10.19
C LEU A 59 -14.61 3.42 -10.92
N LEU A 60 -15.56 2.65 -10.36
CA LEU A 60 -16.15 1.47 -11.03
C LEU A 60 -16.93 1.81 -12.30
N ARG A 61 -17.37 3.06 -12.48
CA ARG A 61 -18.06 3.50 -13.70
C ARG A 61 -17.11 3.90 -14.83
N LEU A 62 -15.81 4.02 -14.55
CA LEU A 62 -14.81 4.25 -15.58
C LEU A 62 -14.69 3.02 -16.51
N PRO A 63 -14.17 3.18 -17.74
CA PRO A 63 -13.94 2.05 -18.64
C PRO A 63 -13.04 0.97 -18.02
N GLU A 64 -13.29 -0.30 -18.34
CA GLU A 64 -12.62 -1.45 -17.68
C GLU A 64 -11.09 -1.47 -17.82
N ASN A 65 -10.55 -0.83 -18.86
CA ASN A 65 -9.11 -0.75 -19.08
C ASN A 65 -8.42 0.34 -18.24
N THR A 66 -9.17 1.24 -17.59
CA THR A 66 -8.55 2.31 -16.80
C THR A 66 -8.02 1.83 -15.46
N PHE A 67 -7.05 2.58 -14.93
CA PHE A 67 -6.49 2.34 -13.62
C PHE A 67 -7.54 2.42 -12.51
N GLY A 68 -8.41 3.44 -12.54
CA GLY A 68 -9.47 3.63 -11.57
C GLY A 68 -10.43 2.45 -11.51
N HIS A 69 -10.90 1.97 -12.66
CA HIS A 69 -11.80 0.82 -12.71
C HIS A 69 -11.16 -0.42 -12.10
N ARG A 70 -9.91 -0.74 -12.49
CA ARG A 70 -9.22 -1.94 -12.02
C ARG A 70 -8.90 -1.89 -10.53
N TYR A 71 -8.45 -0.75 -10.03
CA TYR A 71 -8.23 -0.55 -8.59
C TYR A 71 -9.55 -0.69 -7.81
N ALA A 72 -10.63 -0.03 -8.26
CA ALA A 72 -11.91 -0.08 -7.57
C ALA A 72 -12.54 -1.48 -7.58
N LYS A 73 -12.36 -2.23 -8.68
CA LYS A 73 -12.75 -3.64 -8.78
C LYS A 73 -11.97 -4.50 -7.77
N PHE A 74 -10.65 -4.38 -7.74
CA PHE A 74 -9.80 -5.05 -6.75
C PHE A 74 -10.26 -4.71 -5.33
N PHE A 75 -10.49 -3.43 -5.05
CA PHE A 75 -10.92 -2.98 -3.73
C PHE A 75 -12.25 -3.61 -3.30
N LYS A 76 -13.23 -3.68 -4.20
CA LYS A 76 -14.55 -4.26 -3.92
C LYS A 76 -14.48 -5.77 -3.70
N GLU A 77 -13.68 -6.48 -4.50
CA GLU A 77 -13.51 -7.93 -4.42
C GLU A 77 -12.78 -8.37 -3.15
N HIS A 78 -11.84 -7.55 -2.67
CA HIS A 78 -10.94 -7.94 -1.58
C HIS A 78 -11.27 -7.34 -0.22
N TYR A 79 -11.77 -6.11 -0.16
CA TYR A 79 -12.02 -5.42 1.12
C TYR A 79 -13.51 -5.38 1.44
N ILE A 80 -14.36 -4.90 0.52
CA ILE A 80 -15.80 -4.82 0.76
C ILE A 80 -16.41 -6.22 0.90
N ALA A 81 -16.09 -7.13 -0.02
CA ALA A 81 -16.61 -8.51 0.03
C ALA A 81 -16.08 -9.31 1.23
N ALA A 82 -14.90 -8.98 1.76
CA ALA A 82 -14.34 -9.58 2.97
C ALA A 82 -14.83 -8.92 4.28
N GLY A 83 -15.74 -7.94 4.19
CA GLY A 83 -16.22 -7.18 5.36
C GLY A 83 -15.18 -6.24 5.97
N GLY A 84 -14.03 -6.07 5.30
CA GLY A 84 -12.93 -5.22 5.73
C GLY A 84 -13.10 -3.81 5.20
N HIS A 85 -13.26 -2.83 6.09
CA HIS A 85 -13.12 -1.43 5.73
C HIS A 85 -11.70 -0.99 6.12
N VAL A 86 -10.70 -1.20 5.26
CA VAL A 86 -9.36 -0.60 5.50
C VAL A 86 -9.45 0.94 5.50
N MET A 87 -10.41 1.48 4.75
CA MET A 87 -10.79 2.90 4.79
C MET A 87 -11.51 3.35 6.08
N ALA A 88 -11.79 2.43 7.01
CA ALA A 88 -12.36 2.76 8.32
C ALA A 88 -11.55 2.07 9.43
N ALA A 89 -10.24 2.33 9.50
CA ALA A 89 -9.49 2.17 10.74
C ALA A 89 -9.89 3.33 11.68
N PRO A 90 -10.90 3.19 12.56
CA PRO A 90 -11.47 4.34 13.26
C PRO A 90 -10.45 4.96 14.22
N GLY A 91 -9.48 4.16 14.68
CA GLY A 91 -8.36 4.60 15.50
C GLY A 91 -7.28 5.42 14.78
N LEU A 92 -7.31 5.50 13.44
CA LEU A 92 -6.31 6.27 12.68
C LEU A 92 -6.84 7.60 12.12
N VAL A 93 -8.12 7.92 12.32
CA VAL A 93 -8.73 9.15 11.78
C VAL A 93 -7.99 10.40 12.27
N GLU A 94 -7.75 10.50 13.59
CA GLU A 94 -7.01 11.62 14.17
C GLU A 94 -5.54 11.64 13.71
N THR A 95 -4.91 10.47 13.57
CA THR A 95 -3.55 10.34 13.05
C THR A 95 -3.45 10.85 11.62
N PHE A 96 -4.41 10.49 10.75
CA PHE A 96 -4.44 10.90 9.34
C PHE A 96 -4.69 12.40 9.18
N GLU A 97 -5.50 13.00 10.05
CA GLU A 97 -5.70 14.46 10.07
C GLU A 97 -4.41 15.21 10.46
N ARG A 98 -3.61 14.64 11.34
CA ARG A 98 -2.39 15.26 11.87
C ARG A 98 -1.14 14.98 11.05
N ASP A 99 -1.09 13.83 10.38
CA ASP A 99 0.06 13.39 9.61
C ASP A 99 -0.34 12.89 8.22
N TRP A 100 -0.17 13.77 7.25
CA TRP A 100 -0.44 13.48 5.85
C TRP A 100 0.48 12.39 5.27
N VAL A 101 1.69 12.18 5.83
CA VAL A 101 2.62 11.16 5.34
C VAL A 101 2.07 9.78 5.70
N THR A 102 1.63 9.59 6.94
CA THR A 102 0.91 8.38 7.38
C THR A 102 -0.35 8.16 6.55
N GLN A 103 -1.19 9.18 6.41
CA GLN A 103 -2.40 9.08 5.58
C GLN A 103 -2.07 8.63 4.15
N ARG A 104 -1.02 9.20 3.56
CA ARG A 104 -0.58 8.86 2.22
C ARG A 104 -0.10 7.42 2.12
N PHE A 105 0.67 6.91 3.08
CA PHE A 105 1.10 5.51 3.08
C PHE A 105 -0.08 4.55 3.04
N PHE A 106 -1.06 4.75 3.92
CA PHE A 106 -2.25 3.90 3.96
C PHE A 106 -3.03 3.97 2.65
N LYS A 107 -3.21 5.18 2.10
CA LYS A 107 -3.92 5.36 0.82
C LYS A 107 -3.21 4.68 -0.35
N ILE A 108 -1.88 4.83 -0.45
CA ILE A 108 -1.12 4.24 -1.56
C ILE A 108 -0.87 2.74 -1.37
N HIS A 109 -0.85 2.23 -0.14
CA HIS A 109 -0.65 0.80 0.13
C HIS A 109 -1.71 -0.05 -0.59
N ASP A 110 -2.99 0.27 -0.42
CA ASP A 110 -4.09 -0.43 -1.10
C ASP A 110 -3.98 -0.30 -2.64
N ILE A 111 -3.55 0.87 -3.13
CA ILE A 111 -3.33 1.12 -4.56
C ILE A 111 -2.21 0.21 -5.10
N LEU A 112 -1.14 0.03 -4.33
CA LEU A 112 0.02 -0.76 -4.72
C LEU A 112 -0.27 -2.25 -4.77
N HIS A 113 -1.22 -2.76 -3.99
CA HIS A 113 -1.72 -4.13 -4.19
C HIS A 113 -2.24 -4.32 -5.62
N ALA A 114 -3.11 -3.42 -6.09
CA ALA A 114 -3.70 -3.51 -7.42
C ALA A 114 -2.64 -3.31 -8.53
N LEU A 115 -1.76 -2.31 -8.39
CA LEU A 115 -0.75 -2.00 -9.42
C LEU A 115 0.35 -3.06 -9.53
N CYS A 116 0.84 -3.56 -8.40
CA CYS A 116 1.92 -4.55 -8.36
C CYS A 116 1.38 -5.99 -8.42
N GLY A 117 0.07 -6.20 -8.26
CA GLY A 117 -0.58 -7.50 -8.26
C GLY A 117 -0.24 -8.33 -7.03
N PHE A 118 -0.10 -7.72 -5.85
CA PHE A 118 0.03 -8.44 -4.58
C PHE A 118 -1.36 -8.80 -4.06
N GLY A 119 -1.56 -10.07 -3.70
CA GLY A 119 -2.77 -10.48 -2.99
C GLY A 119 -2.87 -9.88 -1.59
N ILE A 120 -4.06 -9.94 -1.00
CA ILE A 120 -4.33 -9.57 0.40
C ILE A 120 -4.17 -10.76 1.37
N ASP A 121 -3.52 -11.84 0.92
CA ASP A 121 -3.15 -12.96 1.78
C ASP A 121 -1.80 -12.69 2.45
N VAL A 122 -1.50 -13.41 3.54
CA VAL A 122 -0.27 -13.17 4.31
C VAL A 122 1.00 -13.16 3.42
N PRO A 123 1.21 -14.10 2.49
CA PRO A 123 2.35 -14.01 1.56
C PRO A 123 2.35 -12.75 0.69
N GLY A 124 1.20 -12.37 0.12
CA GLY A 124 1.08 -11.17 -0.72
C GLY A 124 1.38 -9.89 0.06
N GLU A 125 0.86 -9.77 1.27
CA GLU A 125 1.17 -8.69 2.21
C GLU A 125 2.67 -8.58 2.48
N MET A 126 3.32 -9.70 2.80
CA MET A 126 4.77 -9.71 3.06
C MET A 126 5.58 -9.29 1.82
N GLY A 127 5.13 -9.66 0.62
CA GLY A 127 5.68 -9.18 -0.64
C GLY A 127 5.56 -7.67 -0.81
N LEU A 128 4.36 -7.12 -0.57
CA LEU A 128 4.12 -5.69 -0.66
C LEU A 128 4.89 -4.91 0.42
N GLN A 129 5.04 -5.44 1.63
CA GLN A 129 5.82 -4.80 2.69
C GLN A 129 7.30 -4.68 2.33
N VAL A 130 7.89 -5.68 1.65
CA VAL A 130 9.23 -5.56 1.07
C VAL A 130 9.27 -4.48 0.00
N PHE A 131 8.26 -4.43 -0.88
CA PHE A 131 8.16 -3.37 -1.88
C PHE A 131 8.09 -1.97 -1.24
N ASN A 132 7.26 -1.79 -0.21
CA ASN A 132 7.10 -0.53 0.52
C ASN A 132 8.38 -0.11 1.24
N MET A 133 9.07 -1.06 1.88
CA MET A 133 10.38 -0.83 2.50
C MET A 133 11.40 -0.32 1.48
N MET A 134 11.48 -0.96 0.32
CA MET A 134 12.53 -0.68 -0.66
C MET A 134 12.22 0.53 -1.55
N ASN A 135 10.99 0.64 -2.05
CA ASN A 135 10.59 1.70 -2.97
C ASN A 135 10.15 2.97 -2.25
N LEU A 136 9.24 2.84 -1.28
CA LEU A 136 8.72 3.99 -0.55
C LEU A 136 9.70 4.45 0.54
N ARG A 137 10.48 3.52 1.11
CA ARG A 137 11.31 3.72 2.32
C ARG A 137 10.51 3.86 3.60
N GLU A 138 9.36 3.20 3.62
CA GLU A 138 8.41 3.25 4.73
C GLU A 138 8.93 2.46 5.96
N PRO A 139 8.85 3.03 7.18
CA PRO A 139 9.30 2.36 8.40
C PRO A 139 8.51 1.11 8.79
N TYR A 140 7.21 1.02 8.46
CA TYR A 140 6.40 -0.16 8.83
C TYR A 140 6.73 -1.40 7.98
N GLY A 141 7.19 -1.22 6.75
CA GLY A 141 7.74 -2.28 5.91
C GLY A 141 8.94 -2.95 6.54
N ILE A 142 9.83 -2.18 7.19
CA ILE A 142 10.97 -2.73 7.94
C ILE A 142 10.48 -3.59 9.12
N ALA A 143 9.52 -3.09 9.89
CA ALA A 143 8.95 -3.83 11.01
C ALA A 143 8.27 -5.14 10.55
N SER A 144 7.54 -5.08 9.44
CA SER A 144 6.88 -6.24 8.83
C SER A 144 7.91 -7.28 8.36
N VAL A 145 8.97 -6.84 7.66
CA VAL A 145 10.05 -7.74 7.23
C VAL A 145 10.78 -8.35 8.43
N ALA A 146 10.99 -7.60 9.51
CA ALA A 146 11.57 -8.15 10.75
C ALA A 146 10.67 -9.20 11.41
N ALA A 147 9.35 -9.10 11.27
CA ALA A 147 8.38 -10.05 11.79
C ALA A 147 8.24 -11.34 10.94
N THR A 148 8.91 -11.42 9.77
CA THR A 148 8.81 -12.56 8.84
C THR A 148 8.91 -13.95 9.51
N PRO A 149 9.89 -14.23 10.40
CA PRO A 149 9.99 -15.56 11.02
C PRO A 149 8.75 -15.91 11.84
N TYR A 150 8.19 -14.94 12.57
CA TYR A 150 6.94 -15.12 13.32
C TYR A 150 5.77 -15.37 12.38
N MET A 151 5.66 -14.58 11.29
CA MET A 151 4.59 -14.74 10.31
C MET A 151 4.61 -16.13 9.66
N MET A 152 5.78 -16.65 9.32
CA MET A 152 5.94 -18.01 8.79
C MET A 152 5.49 -19.08 9.78
N LEU A 153 5.88 -18.95 11.05
CA LEU A 153 5.48 -19.89 12.10
C LEU A 153 3.97 -19.85 12.35
N ARG A 154 3.38 -18.65 12.35
CA ARG A 154 1.97 -18.44 12.69
C ARG A 154 1.00 -18.78 11.56
N TYR A 155 1.38 -18.49 10.31
CA TYR A 155 0.47 -18.56 9.15
C TYR A 155 0.90 -19.60 8.11
N GLY A 156 2.09 -20.20 8.24
CA GLY A 156 2.60 -21.20 7.31
C GLY A 156 2.99 -20.61 5.94
N GLN A 157 3.06 -21.47 4.93
CA GLN A 157 3.44 -21.11 3.55
C GLN A 157 4.80 -20.38 3.38
N PRO A 158 5.87 -20.76 4.10
CA PRO A 158 7.13 -20.03 4.09
C PRO A 158 7.74 -19.87 2.68
N VAL A 159 7.61 -20.90 1.83
CA VAL A 159 8.11 -20.84 0.45
C VAL A 159 7.36 -19.79 -0.38
N LYS A 160 6.02 -19.72 -0.27
CA LYS A 160 5.22 -18.72 -0.98
C LYS A 160 5.53 -17.32 -0.46
N MET A 161 5.66 -17.18 0.86
CA MET A 161 6.03 -15.90 1.49
C MET A 161 7.39 -15.40 0.98
N ILE A 162 8.43 -16.24 0.98
CA ILE A 162 9.74 -15.86 0.43
C ILE A 162 9.63 -15.50 -1.05
N LYS A 163 8.86 -16.25 -1.86
CA LYS A 163 8.66 -15.92 -3.28
C LYS A 163 8.03 -14.54 -3.47
N GLU A 164 6.98 -14.20 -2.73
CA GLU A 164 6.36 -12.87 -2.80
C GLU A 164 7.30 -11.77 -2.28
N MET A 165 8.07 -12.03 -1.22
CA MET A 165 9.09 -11.09 -0.72
C MET A 165 10.19 -10.82 -1.76
N VAL A 166 10.67 -11.85 -2.46
CA VAL A 166 11.63 -11.70 -3.57
C VAL A 166 10.99 -10.89 -4.69
N ARG A 167 9.74 -11.18 -5.07
CA ARG A 167 9.00 -10.41 -6.07
C ARG A 167 8.87 -8.93 -5.69
N GLY A 168 8.56 -8.64 -4.42
CA GLY A 168 8.53 -7.29 -3.87
C GLY A 168 9.86 -6.55 -4.01
N PHE A 169 10.95 -7.23 -3.68
CA PHE A 169 12.30 -6.68 -3.85
C PHE A 169 12.61 -6.41 -5.33
N GLU A 170 12.37 -7.36 -6.23
CA GLU A 170 12.66 -7.23 -7.66
C GLU A 170 11.84 -6.12 -8.35
N LEU A 171 10.57 -5.97 -7.98
CA LEU A 171 9.71 -4.89 -8.47
C LEU A 171 10.15 -3.52 -7.93
N SER A 172 10.59 -3.45 -6.67
CA SER A 172 10.96 -2.19 -6.04
C SER A 172 12.18 -1.50 -6.65
N GLY A 173 13.16 -2.29 -7.16
CA GLY A 173 14.42 -1.79 -7.68
C GLY A 173 14.34 -1.09 -9.05
N LYS A 174 13.18 -1.12 -9.70
CA LYS A 174 12.98 -0.63 -11.08
C LYS A 174 12.17 0.65 -11.18
N ALA A 175 11.44 1.02 -10.12
CA ALA A 175 10.55 2.17 -10.10
C ALA A 175 11.19 3.38 -9.42
N TYR A 176 10.81 4.59 -9.84
CA TYR A 176 11.05 5.77 -9.01
C TYR A 176 10.27 5.63 -7.70
N ASN A 177 10.61 6.39 -6.66
CA ASN A 177 9.90 6.29 -5.38
C ASN A 177 8.42 6.68 -5.57
N LEU A 178 7.54 5.68 -5.49
CA LEU A 178 6.11 5.80 -5.76
C LEU A 178 5.36 6.54 -4.66
N PHE A 179 6.01 6.84 -3.53
CA PHE A 179 5.48 7.81 -2.58
C PHE A 179 5.24 9.16 -3.26
N PHE A 180 6.00 9.48 -4.30
CA PHE A 180 5.86 10.74 -5.03
C PHE A 180 4.98 10.66 -6.28
N ALA A 181 4.28 9.54 -6.52
CA ALA A 181 3.39 9.36 -7.66
C ALA A 181 2.00 10.00 -7.42
N PRO A 182 1.49 10.87 -8.32
CA PRO A 182 0.16 11.48 -8.18
C PRO A 182 -0.95 10.52 -8.67
N PHE A 183 -1.15 9.39 -7.99
CA PHE A 183 -2.13 8.36 -8.37
C PHE A 183 -3.54 8.94 -8.56
N GLU A 184 -3.91 9.92 -7.74
CA GLU A 184 -5.22 10.57 -7.78
C GLU A 184 -5.51 11.31 -9.10
N GLU A 185 -4.49 11.55 -9.92
CA GLU A 185 -4.61 12.19 -11.24
C GLU A 185 -4.54 11.18 -12.39
N MET A 186 -4.35 9.89 -12.09
CA MET A 186 -4.14 8.83 -13.08
C MET A 186 -5.34 7.91 -13.27
N TRP A 187 -6.45 8.14 -12.54
CA TRP A 187 -7.58 7.21 -12.51
C TRP A 187 -8.19 6.90 -13.88
N GLU A 188 -8.23 7.88 -14.78
CA GLU A 188 -8.81 7.72 -16.12
C GLU A 188 -7.82 7.17 -17.15
N LEU A 189 -6.53 7.10 -16.81
CA LEU A 189 -5.49 6.57 -17.70
C LEU A 189 -5.62 5.05 -17.84
N ASP A 190 -5.13 4.52 -18.96
CA ASP A 190 -5.03 3.07 -19.15
C ASP A 190 -4.12 2.44 -18.09
N PHE A 191 -4.53 1.29 -17.54
CA PHE A 191 -3.82 0.65 -16.44
C PHE A 191 -2.41 0.22 -16.80
N ASP A 192 -2.20 -0.32 -17.99
CA ASP A 192 -0.88 -0.77 -18.42
C ASP A 192 0.03 0.43 -18.73
N GLU A 193 -0.56 1.52 -19.23
CA GLU A 193 0.12 2.81 -19.36
C GLU A 193 0.59 3.34 -17.99
N VAL A 194 -0.28 3.32 -16.97
CA VAL A 194 0.10 3.73 -15.61
C VAL A 194 1.24 2.87 -15.09
N ARG A 195 1.15 1.54 -15.19
CA ARG A 195 2.23 0.64 -14.77
C ARG A 195 3.55 0.95 -15.49
N MET A 196 3.50 1.26 -16.78
CA MET A 196 4.68 1.64 -17.56
C MET A 196 5.28 2.97 -17.09
N ARG A 197 4.44 4.01 -16.91
CA ARG A 197 4.85 5.32 -16.40
C ARG A 197 5.49 5.23 -15.00
N LEU A 198 5.03 4.28 -14.18
CA LEU A 198 5.54 4.04 -12.83
C LEU A 198 6.75 3.09 -12.77
N GLY A 199 7.18 2.52 -13.91
CA GLY A 199 8.30 1.59 -13.95
C GLY A 199 7.99 0.19 -13.39
N LEU A 200 6.71 -0.20 -13.37
CA LEU A 200 6.19 -1.48 -12.84
C LEU A 200 5.97 -2.57 -13.90
N HIS A 201 6.55 -2.40 -15.09
CA HIS A 201 6.46 -3.36 -16.20
C HIS A 201 7.65 -4.32 -16.20
N GLU A 202 7.39 -5.62 -16.32
CA GLU A 202 8.41 -6.63 -16.59
C GLU A 202 8.98 -6.40 -18.00
N ARG A 203 10.23 -5.96 -18.17
CA ARG A 203 10.87 -6.22 -19.48
C ARG A 203 10.86 -7.73 -19.64
N ASN A 204 10.11 -8.25 -20.62
CA ASN A 204 10.19 -9.63 -21.06
C ASN A 204 11.67 -10.03 -21.08
N VAL A 205 12.09 -10.81 -20.08
CA VAL A 205 13.37 -11.49 -20.18
C VAL A 205 13.07 -12.68 -21.07
N ALA A 206 13.18 -12.43 -22.38
CA ALA A 206 13.24 -13.51 -23.35
C ALA A 206 14.45 -14.38 -22.95
N HIS A 207 14.16 -15.56 -22.42
CA HIS A 207 15.08 -16.68 -22.30
C HIS A 207 14.60 -17.77 -23.25
#